data_AF-A0A453E4H3-F1
#
_entry.id   AF-A0A453E4H3-F1
#
_cell.length_a   1.000
_cell.length_b   1.000
_cell.length_c   1.000
_cell.angle_alpha   90.00
_cell.angle_beta   90.00
_cell.angle_gamma   90.00
#
_symmetry.space_group_name_H-M   'P 1'
#
loop_
_entity.id
_entity.type
_entity.pdbx_description
1 polymer ?
#
loop_
_entity_poly.entity_id
_entity_poly.type
_entity_poly.pdbx_seq_one_letter_code
_entity_poly.pdbx_strand_id
1 'polypeptide(L)'
;MKAHAATSSIGSATVIVAMLEKTGTLKIASVGDCGLKVIRKGQVMFSTCPQEHYFDCPYQLSSEAIGQTSQDALVCTVNLMEGDMIVSGSDGFFDNIFDQEILGVINESLGTDEAGKSLPLSTQATGDVKQHGASFQSL
;
A
#
# COMPACT_ATOMS: atom_id res chain seq x y z
N MET A 1 -23.27 1.25 14.44
CA MET A 1 -23.91 0.01 14.93
C MET A 1 -25.29 -0.31 14.34
N LYS A 2 -26.10 0.67 13.93
CA LYS A 2 -27.45 0.40 13.38
C LYS A 2 -27.45 -0.31 12.01
N ALA A 3 -26.49 -0.04 11.14
CA ALA A 3 -26.51 -0.56 9.77
C ALA A 3 -26.35 -2.09 9.70
N HIS A 4 -25.37 -2.64 10.41
CA HIS A 4 -25.12 -4.08 10.44
C HIS A 4 -26.31 -4.87 11.02
N ALA A 5 -26.84 -4.43 12.18
CA ALA A 5 -27.98 -5.08 12.82
C ALA A 5 -29.32 -4.89 12.06
N ALA A 6 -29.39 -3.95 11.12
CA ALA A 6 -30.59 -3.67 10.33
C ALA A 6 -30.59 -4.35 8.96
N THR A 7 -29.55 -5.12 8.62
CA THR A 7 -29.52 -5.85 7.33
C THR A 7 -30.57 -6.96 7.31
N SER A 8 -31.29 -7.07 6.20
CA SER A 8 -32.17 -8.20 5.91
C SER A 8 -31.56 -9.18 4.90
N SER A 9 -30.37 -8.87 4.39
CA SER A 9 -29.62 -9.73 3.47
C SER A 9 -28.84 -10.77 4.25
N ILE A 10 -28.98 -12.03 3.85
CA ILE A 10 -28.25 -13.15 4.43
C ILE A 10 -26.86 -13.21 3.83
N GLY A 11 -25.84 -13.35 4.68
CA GLY A 11 -24.45 -13.54 4.29
C GLY A 11 -23.47 -12.97 5.30
N SER A 12 -22.20 -13.05 4.96
CA SER A 12 -21.11 -12.43 5.71
C SER A 12 -20.16 -11.69 4.76
N ALA A 13 -19.41 -10.75 5.31
CA ALA A 13 -18.40 -10.02 4.54
C ALA A 13 -17.23 -9.59 5.43
N THR A 14 -16.04 -9.56 4.83
CA THR A 14 -14.93 -8.77 5.32
C THR A 14 -15.12 -7.33 4.87
N VAL A 15 -14.56 -6.38 5.62
CA VAL A 15 -14.71 -4.96 5.30
C VAL A 15 -13.52 -4.18 5.80
N ILE A 16 -13.10 -3.19 5.01
CA ILE A 16 -12.21 -2.12 5.44
C ILE A 16 -12.82 -0.78 5.05
N VAL A 17 -12.82 0.16 6.00
CA VAL A 17 -13.27 1.53 5.79
C VAL A 17 -12.14 2.47 6.18
N ALA A 18 -11.82 3.40 5.29
CA ALA A 18 -10.85 4.45 5.53
C ALA A 18 -11.49 5.83 5.35
N MET A 19 -11.25 6.74 6.29
CA MET A 19 -11.77 8.10 6.29
C MET A 19 -10.63 9.08 6.51
N LEU A 20 -10.38 9.95 5.53
CA LEU A 20 -9.37 10.99 5.64
C LEU A 20 -9.98 12.28 6.20
N GLU A 21 -9.46 12.75 7.32
CA GLU A 21 -9.81 14.05 7.88
C GLU A 21 -9.02 15.18 7.22
N LYS A 22 -9.57 16.41 7.26
CA LYS A 22 -8.89 17.61 6.73
C LYS A 22 -7.55 17.91 7.39
N THR A 23 -7.30 17.34 8.57
CA THR A 23 -6.03 17.44 9.31
C THR A 23 -4.93 16.55 8.73
N GLY A 24 -5.22 15.71 7.72
CA GLY A 24 -4.31 14.69 7.20
C GLY A 24 -4.34 13.37 7.99
N THR A 25 -5.26 13.24 8.95
CA THR A 25 -5.41 12.03 9.76
C THR A 25 -6.31 11.02 9.05
N LEU A 26 -5.76 9.86 8.68
CA LEU A 26 -6.50 8.74 8.10
C LEU A 26 -6.98 7.80 9.19
N LYS A 27 -8.30 7.73 9.40
CA LYS A 27 -8.94 6.80 10.33
C LYS A 27 -9.37 5.55 9.58
N ILE A 28 -9.00 4.39 10.11
CA ILE A 28 -9.24 3.09 9.48
C ILE A 28 -9.99 2.20 10.47
N ALA A 29 -11.01 1.51 9.99
CA ALA A 29 -11.70 0.44 10.70
C ALA A 29 -11.82 -0.77 9.78
N SER A 30 -11.37 -1.94 10.24
CA SER A 30 -11.38 -3.18 9.45
C SER A 30 -11.93 -4.35 10.25
N VAL A 31 -12.65 -5.26 9.59
CA VAL A 31 -13.04 -6.58 10.07
C VAL A 31 -12.68 -7.59 8.97
N GLY A 32 -11.77 -8.50 9.26
CA GLY A 32 -11.33 -9.55 8.32
C GLY A 32 -9.95 -9.28 7.72
N ASP A 33 -9.78 -9.70 6.48
CA ASP A 33 -8.50 -9.77 5.75
C ASP A 33 -8.36 -8.75 4.61
N CYS A 34 -9.37 -7.89 4.40
CA CYS A 34 -9.20 -6.72 3.54
C CYS A 34 -8.01 -5.87 4.01
N GLY A 35 -7.22 -5.38 3.06
CA GLY A 35 -5.98 -4.68 3.34
C GLY A 35 -6.00 -3.19 2.99
N LEU A 36 -5.17 -2.43 3.69
CA LEU A 36 -4.79 -1.07 3.34
C LEU A 36 -3.31 -0.84 3.61
N LYS A 37 -2.61 -0.26 2.62
CA LYS A 37 -1.22 0.17 2.72
C LYS A 37 -1.09 1.67 2.45
N VAL A 38 -0.20 2.33 3.19
CA VAL A 38 0.22 3.71 2.91
C VAL A 38 1.62 3.67 2.33
N ILE A 39 1.79 4.23 1.15
CA ILE A 39 3.04 4.28 0.42
C ILE A 39 3.53 5.73 0.38
N ARG A 40 4.78 5.93 0.78
CA ARG A 40 5.45 7.23 0.78
C ARG A 40 6.82 7.08 0.15
N LYS A 41 7.10 7.87 -0.89
CA LYS A 41 8.41 7.90 -1.57
C LYS A 41 8.94 6.50 -1.93
N GLY A 42 8.06 5.67 -2.50
CA GLY A 42 8.40 4.32 -2.96
C GLY A 42 8.58 3.29 -1.84
N GLN A 43 8.10 3.53 -0.62
CA GLN A 43 8.18 2.59 0.50
C GLN A 43 6.82 2.43 1.19
N VAL A 44 6.53 1.22 1.65
CA VAL A 44 5.34 0.95 2.48
C VAL A 44 5.61 1.44 3.90
N MET A 45 4.92 2.51 4.30
CA MET A 45 5.06 3.11 5.63
C MET A 45 4.10 2.51 6.65
N PHE A 46 2.97 1.98 6.18
CA PHE A 46 1.94 1.38 6.99
C PHE A 46 1.25 0.27 6.19
N SER A 47 0.87 -0.80 6.87
CA SER A 47 0.04 -1.89 6.36
C SER A 47 -0.90 -2.33 7.48
N THR A 48 -2.17 -2.54 7.17
CA THR A 48 -3.06 -3.23 8.10
C THR A 48 -2.64 -4.70 8.24
N CYS A 49 -2.96 -5.29 9.39
CA CYS A 49 -2.78 -6.73 9.62
C CYS A 49 -4.14 -7.43 9.42
N PRO A 50 -4.21 -8.54 8.67
CA PRO A 50 -5.40 -9.37 8.57
C PRO A 50 -5.88 -9.86 9.94
N GLN A 51 -7.20 -10.00 10.10
CA GLN A 51 -7.85 -10.59 11.26
C GLN A 51 -8.49 -11.92 10.86
N GLU A 52 -7.99 -13.01 11.41
CA GLU A 52 -8.40 -14.38 11.07
C GLU A 52 -8.53 -15.24 12.34
N HIS A 53 -9.44 -16.21 12.29
CA HIS A 53 -9.51 -17.27 13.32
C HIS A 53 -8.40 -18.31 13.10
N TYR A 54 -8.14 -18.62 11.84
CA TYR A 54 -7.09 -19.49 11.31
C TYR A 54 -6.94 -19.20 9.82
N PHE A 55 -5.92 -19.78 9.18
CA PHE A 55 -5.61 -19.57 7.77
C PHE A 55 -6.85 -19.75 6.86
N ASP A 56 -7.09 -18.78 5.96
CA ASP A 56 -8.25 -18.68 5.06
C ASP A 56 -9.62 -18.64 5.77
N CYS A 57 -9.67 -18.26 7.06
CA CYS A 57 -10.90 -18.07 7.81
C CYS A 57 -10.93 -16.69 8.48
N PRO A 58 -11.27 -15.63 7.71
CA PRO A 58 -11.23 -14.27 8.20
C PRO A 58 -12.33 -13.99 9.22
N TYR A 59 -12.11 -12.94 9.99
CA TYR A 59 -13.17 -12.30 10.76
C TYR A 59 -14.19 -11.69 9.81
N GLN A 60 -15.47 -11.85 10.09
CA GLN A 60 -16.52 -11.40 9.17
C GLN A 60 -17.70 -10.81 9.92
N LEU A 61 -18.22 -9.71 9.39
CA LEU A 61 -19.53 -9.20 9.78
C LEU A 61 -20.58 -10.12 9.16
N SER A 62 -21.42 -10.76 9.98
CA SER A 62 -22.43 -11.73 9.53
C SER A 62 -23.85 -11.31 9.89
N SER A 63 -24.82 -11.66 9.03
CA SER A 63 -26.24 -11.59 9.38
C SER A 63 -26.63 -12.57 10.50
N GLU A 64 -25.78 -13.56 10.77
CA GLU A 64 -25.98 -14.57 11.81
C GLU A 64 -25.29 -14.17 13.13
N ALA A 65 -25.85 -14.62 14.26
CA ALA A 65 -25.38 -14.26 15.59
C ALA A 65 -23.98 -14.78 15.97
N ILE A 66 -23.41 -15.70 15.18
CA ILE A 66 -22.13 -16.37 15.47
C ILE A 66 -20.93 -15.60 14.85
N GLY A 67 -21.18 -14.54 14.06
CA GLY A 67 -20.12 -13.73 13.43
C GLY A 67 -19.54 -12.62 14.31
N GLN A 68 -18.52 -11.94 13.77
CA GLN A 68 -17.97 -10.73 14.38
C GLN A 68 -18.94 -9.56 14.22
N THR A 69 -18.81 -8.61 15.15
CA THR A 69 -19.55 -7.36 15.16
C THR A 69 -18.61 -6.20 14.85
N SER A 70 -19.16 -5.00 14.72
CA SER A 70 -18.34 -3.79 14.61
C SER A 70 -17.44 -3.51 15.84
N GLN A 71 -17.67 -4.19 16.97
CA GLN A 71 -16.83 -4.05 18.18
C GLN A 71 -15.50 -4.79 18.02
N ASP A 72 -15.46 -5.80 17.16
CA ASP A 72 -14.28 -6.63 16.90
C ASP A 72 -13.35 -6.01 15.84
N ALA A 73 -13.73 -4.84 15.32
CA ALA A 73 -13.00 -4.15 14.28
C ALA A 73 -11.62 -3.68 14.78
N LEU A 74 -10.59 -3.93 13.98
CA LEU A 74 -9.31 -3.24 14.13
C LEU A 74 -9.50 -1.76 13.76
N VAL A 75 -9.39 -0.89 14.76
CA VAL A 75 -9.46 0.56 14.58
C VAL A 75 -8.06 1.14 14.74
N CYS A 76 -7.57 1.81 13.70
CA CYS A 76 -6.26 2.45 13.73
C CYS A 76 -6.30 3.83 13.05
N THR A 77 -5.23 4.58 13.22
CA THR A 77 -5.12 5.93 12.68
C THR A 77 -3.70 6.17 12.20
N VAL A 78 -3.56 6.79 11.03
CA VAL A 78 -2.28 7.09 10.40
C VAL A 78 -2.25 8.56 10.00
N ASN A 79 -1.18 9.28 10.35
CA ASN A 79 -0.99 10.65 9.89
C ASN A 79 -0.34 10.64 8.51
N LEU A 80 -1.07 11.14 7.53
CA LEU A 80 -0.60 11.25 6.15
C LEU A 80 0.16 12.55 5.93
N MET A 81 0.97 12.52 4.88
CA MET A 81 1.66 13.67 4.32
C MET A 81 1.21 13.86 2.87
N GLU A 82 1.33 15.08 2.36
CA GLU A 82 1.10 15.34 0.94
C GLU A 82 2.03 14.47 0.08
N GLY A 83 1.49 13.85 -0.96
CA GLY A 83 2.18 12.89 -1.81
C GLY A 83 2.14 11.44 -1.33
N ASP A 84 1.51 11.15 -0.19
CA ASP A 84 1.22 9.77 0.20
C ASP A 84 0.18 9.13 -0.72
N MET A 85 0.38 7.86 -1.04
CA MET A 85 -0.57 7.04 -1.77
C MET A 85 -1.18 5.98 -0.85
N ILE A 86 -2.50 5.83 -0.95
CA ILE A 86 -3.25 4.81 -0.21
C ILE A 86 -3.65 3.73 -1.19
N VAL A 87 -3.26 2.50 -0.91
CA VAL A 87 -3.69 1.30 -1.66
C VAL A 87 -4.58 0.49 -0.74
N SER A 88 -5.81 0.19 -1.17
CA SER A 88 -6.73 -0.65 -0.42
C SER A 88 -7.43 -1.63 -1.35
N GLY A 89 -7.76 -2.81 -0.84
CA GLY A 89 -8.33 -3.91 -1.62
C GLY A 89 -8.76 -5.07 -0.73
N SER A 90 -9.33 -6.10 -1.34
CA SER A 90 -9.66 -7.36 -0.68
C SER A 90 -8.44 -8.29 -0.62
N ASP A 91 -8.58 -9.39 0.11
CA ASP A 91 -7.70 -10.57 0.09
C ASP A 91 -7.29 -10.99 -1.33
N GLY A 92 -8.24 -11.07 -2.27
CA GLY A 92 -7.97 -11.42 -3.66
C GLY A 92 -6.97 -10.50 -4.39
N PHE A 93 -6.72 -9.28 -3.89
CA PHE A 93 -5.61 -8.46 -4.37
C PHE A 93 -4.31 -8.78 -3.64
N PHE A 94 -4.34 -8.82 -2.31
CA PHE A 94 -3.14 -8.96 -1.47
C PHE A 94 -2.56 -10.39 -1.44
N ASP A 95 -3.35 -11.40 -1.78
CA ASP A 95 -2.87 -12.79 -1.92
C ASP A 95 -2.11 -13.02 -3.22
N ASN A 96 -2.36 -12.18 -4.23
CA ASN A 96 -1.88 -12.37 -5.59
C ASN A 96 -0.76 -11.40 -5.99
N ILE A 97 -0.54 -10.32 -5.23
CA ILE A 97 0.43 -9.28 -5.59
C ILE A 97 1.29 -8.91 -4.39
N PHE A 98 2.61 -8.97 -4.56
CA PHE A 98 3.58 -8.60 -3.55
C PHE A 98 3.80 -7.08 -3.46
N ASP A 99 4.23 -6.60 -2.29
CA ASP A 99 4.51 -5.17 -2.07
C ASP A 99 5.47 -4.57 -3.11
N GLN A 100 6.47 -5.32 -3.58
CA GLN A 100 7.42 -4.86 -4.61
C GLN A 100 6.73 -4.61 -5.96
N GLU A 101 5.73 -5.42 -6.33
CA GLU A 101 4.98 -5.27 -7.57
C GLU A 101 4.02 -4.08 -7.49
N ILE A 102 3.37 -3.88 -6.34
CA ILE A 102 2.55 -2.70 -6.07
C ILE A 102 3.40 -1.43 -6.22
N LEU A 103 4.59 -1.41 -5.61
CA LEU A 103 5.54 -0.28 -5.71
C LEU A 103 6.03 -0.07 -7.14
N GLY A 104 6.27 -1.14 -7.90
CA GLY A 104 6.65 -1.08 -9.31
C GLY A 104 5.61 -0.35 -10.15
N VAL A 105 4.36 -0.79 -10.09
CA VAL A 105 3.24 -0.19 -10.85
C VAL A 105 3.04 1.28 -10.47
N ILE A 106 3.11 1.59 -9.18
CA ILE A 106 2.98 2.97 -8.69
C ILE A 106 4.10 3.84 -9.26
N ASN A 107 5.36 3.39 -9.20
CA ASN A 107 6.49 4.17 -9.70
C ASN A 107 6.44 4.39 -11.22
N GLU A 108 5.98 3.40 -11.98
CA GLU A 108 5.76 3.53 -13.42
C GLU A 108 4.71 4.58 -13.74
N SER A 109 3.59 4.59 -13.00
CA SER A 109 2.51 5.56 -13.21
C SER A 109 2.91 7.01 -12.89
N LEU A 110 3.78 7.21 -11.88
CA LEU A 110 4.30 8.54 -11.54
C LEU A 110 5.36 9.02 -12.54
N GLY A 111 6.14 8.09 -13.11
CA GLY A 111 7.12 8.40 -14.14
C GLY A 111 6.53 9.01 -15.42
N THR A 112 5.24 8.73 -15.70
CA THR A 112 4.51 9.35 -16.81
C THR A 112 3.99 10.76 -16.52
N ASP A 113 3.72 11.10 -15.26
CA ASP A 113 3.22 12.43 -14.88
C ASP A 113 4.35 13.46 -14.73
N GLU A 114 5.54 13.03 -14.29
CA GLU A 114 6.72 13.89 -14.15
C GLU A 114 7.45 14.16 -15.49
N ALA A 115 7.13 13.42 -16.56
CA ALA A 115 7.61 13.73 -17.91
C ALA A 115 7.10 15.08 -18.47
N GLY A 116 6.12 15.70 -17.79
CA GLY A 116 5.61 17.05 -18.08
C GLY A 116 6.27 18.20 -17.30
N LYS A 117 7.19 17.94 -16.36
CA LYS A 117 7.85 18.99 -15.56
C LYS A 117 9.37 18.76 -15.46
N SER A 118 10.07 19.37 -16.42
CA SER A 118 11.48 19.76 -16.40
C SER A 118 12.57 18.69 -16.19
N LEU A 119 13.15 18.24 -17.31
CA LEU A 119 14.60 18.08 -17.45
C LEU A 119 15.20 19.50 -17.67
N PRO A 120 16.36 19.89 -17.09
CA PRO A 120 17.63 19.18 -17.30
C PRO A 120 18.59 19.17 -16.09
N LEU A 121 19.61 18.31 -16.12
CA LEU A 121 21.04 18.68 -16.19
C LEU A 121 21.94 17.48 -15.82
N SER A 122 22.57 16.86 -16.83
CA SER A 122 23.93 16.32 -16.63
C SER A 122 24.81 16.80 -17.78
N THR A 123 25.55 17.87 -17.51
CA THR A 123 26.65 18.29 -18.36
C THR A 123 27.84 17.39 -18.01
N GLN A 124 28.12 16.38 -18.83
CA GLN A 124 29.43 15.73 -18.78
C GLN A 124 30.43 16.63 -19.50
N ALA A 125 31.32 17.24 -18.71
CA ALA A 125 32.48 17.94 -19.22
C ALA A 125 33.52 16.92 -19.71
N THR A 126 33.86 17.06 -20.98
CA THR A 126 35.00 16.48 -21.68
C THR A 126 36.33 16.74 -20.99
N GLY A 127 37.20 15.73 -20.97
CA GLY A 127 38.60 15.84 -20.60
C GLY A 127 39.43 14.71 -21.20
N ASP A 128 39.84 14.87 -22.45
CA ASP A 128 40.91 14.09 -23.10
C ASP A 128 42.29 14.61 -22.67
N VAL A 129 43.20 13.75 -22.19
CA VAL A 129 44.65 13.86 -22.45
C VAL A 129 45.30 12.45 -22.49
N LYS A 130 46.01 12.18 -23.59
CA LYS A 130 46.84 11.01 -23.95
C LYS A 130 48.10 10.93 -23.02
N GLN A 131 49.00 9.93 -22.94
CA GLN A 131 49.56 8.94 -23.88
C GLN A 131 50.71 8.15 -23.18
N HIS A 132 51.15 7.03 -23.78
CA HIS A 132 52.40 6.23 -23.57
C HIS A 132 52.48 5.36 -22.30
N GLY A 133 52.99 4.12 -22.28
CA GLY A 133 53.76 3.31 -23.22
C GLY A 133 54.67 2.35 -22.41
N ALA A 134 54.99 1.17 -22.97
CA ALA A 134 55.91 0.12 -22.47
C ALA A 134 55.38 -0.79 -21.33
N SER A 135 55.77 -2.06 -21.13
CA SER A 135 56.38 -3.17 -21.89
C SER A 135 56.86 -4.17 -20.83
N PHE A 136 56.46 -5.45 -20.94
CA PHE A 136 57.15 -6.67 -20.48
C PHE A 136 57.29 -7.07 -18.98
N GLN A 137 56.96 -8.37 -18.77
CA GLN A 137 57.61 -9.46 -18.01
C GLN A 137 57.36 -9.76 -16.51
N SER A 138 56.92 -11.01 -16.31
CA SER A 138 57.16 -12.03 -15.26
C SER A 138 57.10 -11.66 -13.77
N LEU A 139 56.21 -12.34 -13.03
CA LEU A 139 56.46 -13.64 -12.38
C LEU A 139 55.12 -14.38 -12.20
#